data_AF-A0A8E2WA55-F1
#
_entry.id   AF-A0A8E2WA55-F1
#
_cell.length_a   1.000
_cell.length_b   1.000
_cell.length_c   1.000
_cell.angle_alpha   90.00
_cell.angle_beta   90.00
_cell.angle_gamma   90.00
#
_symmetry.space_group_name_H-M   'P 1'
#
loop_
_entity.id
_entity.type
_entity.pdbx_description
1 polymer ?
#
loop_
_entity_poly.entity_id
_entity_poly.type
_entity_poly.pdbx_seq_one_letter_code
_entity_poly.pdbx_strand_id
1 'polypeptide(L)'
;MAGKIYVIMTGNENSLWSRCLSESLVALEFGKTYFDPWRAEDYDSYLEVTKAGAAKDDSEADVKGRATLWFNRGNDLTRSEGDLWLHRDKNSDSLYWARTTSADPVFDHSDPDSVMLAKPVTKWSRHDKKMKPLSWKTIHPVAKDYISSMAAMFSVANADMKAYVQALIDGGDLTPWHSRPKWEERLGVQKGKALGSSVSLHELTLANLMLSITGTVANSNGQKVFKTLKNKELHCSEAEMKAHLANLYEEQKGKCAITGLTMHLHGQDDCDSDMLVSPDRIDSYGHYSIGNVQLVCRFVNFWKMAQDNNRFAELLDRVVANQLADTL
;
A
#
# COMPACT_ATOMS: atom_id res chain seq x y z
N MET A 1 -14.72 -4.56 -29.72
CA MET A 1 -15.56 -3.58 -29.00
C MET A 1 -14.65 -2.80 -28.05
N ALA A 2 -14.85 -1.49 -27.87
CA ALA A 2 -14.09 -0.76 -26.87
C ALA A 2 -14.36 -1.38 -25.49
N GLY A 3 -13.30 -1.85 -24.82
CA GLY A 3 -13.43 -2.51 -23.50
C GLY A 3 -14.15 -1.61 -22.50
N LYS A 4 -14.91 -2.20 -21.58
CA LYS A 4 -15.54 -1.50 -20.46
C LYS A 4 -14.45 -0.95 -19.53
N ILE A 5 -14.84 0.04 -18.72
CA ILE A 5 -13.99 0.60 -17.67
C ILE A 5 -14.69 0.35 -16.35
N TYR A 6 -14.02 -0.34 -15.45
CA TYR A 6 -14.51 -0.68 -14.12
C TYR A 6 -13.68 0.02 -13.04
N VAL A 7 -14.32 0.33 -11.93
CA VAL A 7 -13.68 0.78 -10.70
C VAL A 7 -13.99 -0.25 -9.62
N ILE A 8 -12.98 -0.67 -8.86
CA ILE A 8 -13.11 -1.74 -7.87
C ILE A 8 -12.44 -1.41 -6.53
N MET A 9 -13.09 -1.87 -5.46
CA MET A 9 -12.52 -2.09 -4.14
C MET A 9 -12.35 -3.60 -3.95
N THR A 10 -11.11 -4.04 -3.80
CA THR A 10 -10.78 -5.47 -3.74
C THR A 10 -10.90 -5.97 -2.30
N GLY A 11 -12.07 -6.48 -1.93
CA GLY A 11 -12.40 -6.94 -0.58
C GLY A 11 -12.80 -5.80 0.37
N ASN A 12 -13.30 -6.16 1.55
CA ASN A 12 -13.63 -5.18 2.58
C ASN A 12 -12.41 -4.32 2.95
N GLU A 13 -12.59 -2.99 2.90
CA GLU A 13 -11.51 -2.01 3.13
C GLU A 13 -10.23 -2.24 2.30
N ASN A 14 -10.34 -2.83 1.10
CA ASN A 14 -9.21 -3.21 0.24
C ASN A 14 -8.31 -4.33 0.82
N SER A 15 -8.83 -5.21 1.68
CA SER A 15 -8.10 -6.33 2.28
C SER A 15 -7.37 -7.22 1.27
N LEU A 16 -7.92 -7.41 0.07
CA LEU A 16 -7.34 -8.24 -0.98
C LEU A 16 -6.32 -7.50 -1.86
N TRP A 17 -6.12 -6.19 -1.66
CA TRP A 17 -5.35 -5.36 -2.59
C TRP A 17 -3.88 -5.78 -2.70
N SER A 18 -3.21 -6.06 -1.56
CA SER A 18 -1.80 -6.45 -1.57
C SER A 18 -1.54 -7.70 -2.42
N ARG A 19 -2.46 -8.68 -2.33
CA ARG A 19 -2.41 -9.90 -3.14
C ARG A 19 -2.73 -9.62 -4.61
N CYS A 20 -3.78 -8.84 -4.87
CA CYS A 20 -4.14 -8.43 -6.24
C CYS A 20 -2.98 -7.73 -6.95
N LEU A 21 -2.25 -6.88 -6.22
CA LEU A 21 -1.09 -6.16 -6.72
C LEU A 21 0.10 -7.10 -7.01
N SER A 22 0.41 -8.04 -6.11
CA SER A 22 1.54 -8.95 -6.27
C SER A 22 1.30 -10.04 -7.33
N GLU A 23 0.08 -10.60 -7.37
CA GLU A 23 -0.29 -11.72 -8.23
C GLU A 23 -0.87 -11.26 -9.58
N SER A 24 -0.99 -9.95 -9.82
CA SER A 24 -1.64 -9.39 -11.01
C SER A 24 -3.06 -9.93 -11.20
N LEU A 25 -3.86 -9.80 -10.15
CA LEU A 25 -5.27 -10.17 -10.13
C LEU A 25 -6.15 -8.94 -9.90
N VAL A 26 -7.41 -9.03 -10.31
CA VAL A 26 -8.48 -8.17 -9.82
C VAL A 26 -9.54 -9.07 -9.19
N ALA A 27 -9.98 -8.74 -7.97
CA ALA A 27 -10.78 -9.67 -7.18
C ALA A 27 -11.93 -9.02 -6.40
N LEU A 28 -13.00 -9.79 -6.25
CA LEU A 28 -14.11 -9.54 -5.33
C LEU A 28 -14.15 -10.62 -4.26
N GLU A 29 -14.56 -10.22 -3.07
CA GLU A 29 -14.90 -11.12 -1.98
C GLU A 29 -16.40 -11.44 -2.06
N PHE A 30 -16.74 -12.72 -2.24
CA PHE A 30 -18.11 -13.22 -2.20
C PHE A 30 -18.34 -13.99 -0.92
N GLY A 31 -19.50 -13.83 -0.29
CA GLY A 31 -19.91 -14.74 0.78
C GLY A 31 -20.06 -16.17 0.23
N LYS A 32 -19.53 -17.16 0.95
CA LYS A 32 -19.45 -18.55 0.48
C LYS A 32 -20.80 -19.17 0.16
N THR A 33 -21.84 -18.81 0.90
CA THR A 33 -23.23 -19.25 0.66
C THR A 33 -23.78 -18.85 -0.70
N TYR A 34 -23.25 -17.78 -1.30
CA TYR A 34 -23.67 -17.26 -2.60
C TYR A 34 -22.90 -17.88 -3.77
N PHE A 35 -21.77 -18.56 -3.50
CA PHE A 35 -20.85 -19.02 -4.55
C PHE A 35 -21.47 -20.10 -5.43
N ASP A 36 -22.04 -21.16 -4.84
CA ASP A 36 -22.54 -22.31 -5.62
C ASP A 36 -23.71 -21.93 -6.54
N PRO A 37 -24.76 -21.21 -6.09
CA PRO A 37 -25.82 -20.77 -6.99
C PRO A 37 -25.33 -19.84 -8.11
N TRP A 38 -24.40 -18.93 -7.78
CA TRP A 38 -23.79 -18.04 -8.77
C TRP A 38 -22.99 -18.82 -9.81
N ARG A 39 -22.16 -19.77 -9.37
CA ARG A 39 -21.31 -20.59 -10.24
C ARG A 39 -22.12 -21.49 -11.17
N ALA A 40 -23.29 -21.94 -10.72
CA ALA A 40 -24.25 -22.70 -11.52
C ALA A 40 -25.06 -21.84 -12.50
N GLU A 41 -24.86 -20.52 -12.50
CA GLU A 41 -25.68 -19.54 -13.24
C GLU A 41 -27.18 -19.59 -12.86
N ASP A 42 -27.49 -20.03 -11.64
CA ASP A 42 -28.85 -20.16 -11.12
C ASP A 42 -29.21 -18.92 -10.28
N TYR A 43 -29.79 -17.93 -10.95
CA TYR A 43 -30.22 -16.69 -10.30
C TYR A 43 -31.36 -16.91 -9.31
N ASP A 44 -32.26 -17.86 -9.55
CA ASP A 44 -33.40 -18.10 -8.67
C ASP A 44 -32.91 -18.68 -7.34
N SER A 45 -32.04 -19.69 -7.37
CA SER A 45 -31.39 -20.20 -6.17
C SER A 45 -30.54 -19.14 -5.46
N TYR A 46 -29.85 -18.27 -6.21
CA TYR A 46 -29.09 -17.15 -5.63
C TYR A 46 -30.01 -16.15 -4.89
N LEU A 47 -31.16 -15.84 -5.49
CA LEU A 47 -32.15 -14.95 -4.88
C LEU A 47 -32.75 -15.57 -3.62
N GLU A 48 -33.04 -16.88 -3.60
CA GLU A 48 -33.54 -17.56 -2.40
C GLU A 48 -32.52 -17.55 -1.25
N VAL A 49 -31.23 -17.77 -1.54
CA VAL A 49 -30.17 -17.61 -0.53
C VAL A 49 -30.11 -16.17 -0.01
N THR A 50 -30.27 -15.19 -0.89
CA THR A 50 -30.29 -13.76 -0.49
C THR A 50 -31.50 -13.42 0.39
N LYS A 51 -32.68 -13.97 0.07
CA LYS A 51 -33.90 -13.80 0.89
C LYS A 51 -33.75 -14.45 2.26
N ALA A 52 -33.15 -15.64 2.33
CA ALA A 52 -32.93 -16.35 3.59
C ALA A 52 -32.01 -15.57 4.56
N GLY A 53 -31.08 -14.77 4.03
CA GLY A 53 -30.18 -13.91 4.81
C GLY A 53 -30.67 -12.47 5.04
N ALA A 54 -31.86 -12.10 4.57
CA ALA A 54 -32.38 -10.74 4.67
C ALA A 54 -32.83 -10.38 6.10
N ALA A 55 -32.71 -9.10 6.47
CA ALA A 55 -33.22 -8.60 7.75
C ALA A 55 -34.76 -8.51 7.71
N LYS A 56 -35.40 -8.52 8.90
CA LYS A 56 -36.88 -8.52 9.01
C LYS A 56 -37.55 -7.29 8.40
N ASP A 57 -36.82 -6.18 8.33
CA ASP A 57 -37.25 -4.88 7.83
C ASP A 57 -36.85 -4.62 6.37
N ASP A 58 -36.09 -5.53 5.74
CA ASP A 58 -35.72 -5.40 4.34
C ASP A 58 -36.96 -5.55 3.44
N SER A 59 -37.15 -4.62 2.49
CA SER A 59 -38.21 -4.76 1.48
C SER A 59 -37.82 -5.81 0.44
N GLU A 60 -38.82 -6.51 -0.12
CA GLU A 60 -38.58 -7.52 -1.17
C GLU A 60 -37.85 -6.93 -2.39
N ALA A 61 -38.18 -5.68 -2.74
CA ALA A 61 -37.52 -4.96 -3.82
C ALA A 61 -36.03 -4.73 -3.55
N ASP A 62 -35.66 -4.39 -2.31
CA ASP A 62 -34.27 -4.15 -1.91
C ASP A 62 -33.46 -5.45 -1.86
N VAL A 63 -34.05 -6.54 -1.37
CA VAL A 63 -33.45 -7.88 -1.40
C VAL A 63 -33.16 -8.30 -2.85
N LYS A 64 -34.16 -8.20 -3.73
CA LYS A 64 -34.01 -8.52 -5.15
C LYS A 64 -32.96 -7.63 -5.83
N GLY A 65 -32.96 -6.34 -5.53
CA GLY A 65 -31.99 -5.38 -6.04
C GLY A 65 -30.55 -5.75 -5.65
N ARG A 66 -30.31 -6.10 -4.38
CA ARG A 66 -29.00 -6.57 -3.90
C ARG A 66 -28.57 -7.89 -4.55
N ALA A 67 -29.49 -8.85 -4.69
CA ALA A 67 -29.22 -10.13 -5.34
C ALA A 67 -28.79 -9.93 -6.80
N THR A 68 -29.58 -9.19 -7.58
CA THR A 68 -29.27 -8.86 -8.98
C THR A 68 -27.92 -8.16 -9.10
N LEU A 69 -27.65 -7.18 -8.22
CA LEU A 69 -26.41 -6.42 -8.25
C LEU A 69 -25.19 -7.30 -8.04
N TRP A 70 -25.17 -8.14 -7.00
CA TRP A 70 -24.02 -8.98 -6.69
C TRP A 70 -23.84 -10.12 -7.69
N PHE A 71 -24.92 -10.75 -8.14
CA PHE A 71 -24.86 -11.77 -9.19
C PHE A 71 -24.21 -11.21 -10.47
N ASN A 72 -24.63 -10.01 -10.90
CA ASN A 72 -24.06 -9.35 -12.06
C ASN A 72 -22.62 -8.90 -11.86
N ARG A 73 -22.21 -8.50 -10.65
CA ARG A 73 -20.81 -8.18 -10.35
C ARG A 73 -19.89 -9.39 -10.51
N GLY A 74 -20.30 -10.55 -10.01
CA GLY A 74 -19.56 -11.80 -10.21
C GLY A 74 -19.40 -12.12 -11.70
N ASN A 75 -20.48 -11.97 -12.47
CA ASN A 75 -20.47 -12.18 -13.91
C ASN A 75 -19.57 -11.16 -14.64
N ASP A 76 -19.73 -9.87 -14.36
CA ASP A 76 -18.95 -8.79 -14.96
C ASP A 76 -17.45 -8.98 -14.69
N LEU A 77 -17.06 -9.35 -13.46
CA LEU A 77 -15.67 -9.61 -13.11
C LEU A 77 -15.09 -10.82 -13.85
N THR A 78 -15.75 -11.97 -13.76
CA THR A 78 -15.20 -13.24 -14.25
C THR A 78 -15.23 -13.38 -15.77
N ARG A 79 -16.18 -12.71 -16.42
CA ARG A 79 -16.31 -12.65 -17.89
C ARG A 79 -15.58 -11.45 -18.51
N SER A 80 -14.93 -10.61 -17.70
CA SER A 80 -14.18 -9.46 -18.20
C SER A 80 -12.96 -9.89 -19.01
N GLU A 81 -12.79 -9.34 -20.20
CA GLU A 81 -11.62 -9.59 -21.05
C GLU A 81 -11.23 -8.31 -21.81
N GLY A 82 -9.97 -7.87 -21.64
CA GLY A 82 -9.46 -6.65 -22.25
C GLY A 82 -10.01 -5.35 -21.66
N ASP A 83 -10.90 -5.44 -20.67
CA ASP A 83 -11.50 -4.29 -19.99
C ASP A 83 -10.48 -3.61 -19.08
N LEU A 84 -10.62 -2.30 -18.91
CA LEU A 84 -9.77 -1.49 -18.04
C LEU A 84 -10.34 -1.49 -16.63
N TRP A 85 -9.50 -1.82 -15.64
CA TRP A 85 -9.85 -1.79 -14.23
C TRP A 85 -9.05 -0.71 -13.53
N LEU A 86 -9.73 0.10 -12.71
CA LEU A 86 -9.14 1.12 -11.87
C LEU A 86 -9.28 0.74 -10.41
N HIS A 87 -8.21 0.92 -9.64
CA HIS A 87 -8.21 0.75 -8.20
C HIS A 87 -7.57 1.95 -7.52
N ARG A 88 -8.24 2.48 -6.49
CA ARG A 88 -7.66 3.49 -5.61
C ARG A 88 -7.31 2.84 -4.29
N ASP A 89 -6.01 2.80 -4.02
CA ASP A 89 -5.51 2.44 -2.70
C ASP A 89 -5.79 3.60 -1.74
N LYS A 90 -6.55 3.35 -0.67
CA LYS A 90 -6.90 4.38 0.32
C LYS A 90 -5.71 4.78 1.19
N ASN A 91 -4.70 3.93 1.29
CA ASN A 91 -3.49 4.17 2.09
C ASN A 91 -2.39 4.88 1.29
N SER A 92 -2.60 5.12 0.00
CA SER A 92 -1.66 5.85 -0.84
C SER A 92 -2.34 6.92 -1.70
N ASP A 93 -1.52 7.80 -2.27
CA ASP A 93 -1.99 8.79 -3.24
C ASP A 93 -2.06 8.22 -4.66
N SER A 94 -2.00 6.90 -4.86
CA SER A 94 -1.88 6.29 -6.19
C SER A 94 -3.24 5.81 -6.72
N LEU A 95 -3.52 6.15 -7.97
CA LEU A 95 -4.53 5.49 -8.79
C LEU A 95 -3.84 4.40 -9.62
N TYR A 96 -4.26 3.16 -9.43
CA TYR A 96 -3.76 2.01 -10.18
C TYR A 96 -4.71 1.66 -11.33
N TRP A 97 -4.14 1.14 -12.41
CA TRP A 97 -4.90 0.55 -13.51
C TRP A 97 -4.26 -0.73 -14.03
N ALA A 98 -5.11 -1.61 -14.57
CA ALA A 98 -4.72 -2.83 -15.24
C ALA A 98 -5.79 -3.23 -16.28
N ARG A 99 -5.47 -4.20 -17.14
CA ARG A 99 -6.45 -4.80 -18.06
C ARG A 99 -6.63 -6.28 -17.79
N THR A 100 -7.87 -6.76 -17.82
CA THR A 100 -8.14 -8.20 -17.73
C THR A 100 -7.59 -8.94 -18.95
N THR A 101 -7.06 -10.13 -18.69
CA THR A 101 -6.55 -11.03 -19.73
C THR A 101 -7.62 -12.05 -20.14
N SER A 102 -7.33 -12.85 -21.16
CA SER A 102 -8.17 -13.97 -21.57
C SER A 102 -8.06 -15.20 -20.67
N ALA A 103 -7.16 -15.19 -19.67
CA ALA A 103 -7.00 -16.31 -18.75
C ALA A 103 -8.27 -16.55 -17.92
N ASP A 104 -8.52 -17.81 -17.57
CA ASP A 104 -9.70 -18.20 -16.80
C ASP A 104 -9.73 -17.54 -15.41
N PRO A 105 -10.93 -17.26 -14.86
CA PRO A 105 -11.06 -16.77 -13.51
C PRO A 105 -10.54 -17.80 -12.48
N VAL A 106 -9.98 -17.29 -11.40
CA VAL A 106 -9.45 -18.06 -10.27
C VAL A 106 -10.40 -17.92 -9.09
N PHE A 107 -10.68 -19.02 -8.40
CA PHE A 107 -11.51 -19.04 -7.19
C PHE A 107 -10.68 -19.56 -6.03
N ASP A 108 -10.63 -18.78 -4.94
CA ASP A 108 -9.92 -19.16 -3.73
C ASP A 108 -10.92 -19.39 -2.59
N HIS A 109 -10.88 -20.60 -2.03
CA HIS A 109 -11.76 -21.09 -0.97
C HIS A 109 -11.03 -21.22 0.37
N SER A 110 -9.88 -20.59 0.53
CA SER A 110 -9.08 -20.63 1.77
C SER A 110 -9.81 -20.01 2.97
N ASP A 111 -10.68 -19.02 2.72
CA ASP A 111 -11.51 -18.43 3.76
C ASP A 111 -12.74 -19.32 4.07
N PRO A 112 -13.07 -19.55 5.35
CA PRO A 112 -14.21 -20.39 5.71
C PRO A 112 -15.57 -19.76 5.34
N ASP A 113 -15.67 -18.43 5.33
CA ASP A 113 -16.92 -17.66 5.20
C ASP A 113 -17.04 -16.96 3.85
N SER A 114 -15.93 -16.78 3.13
CA SER A 114 -15.90 -16.13 1.82
C SER A 114 -15.17 -16.96 0.75
N VAL A 115 -15.40 -16.59 -0.51
CA VAL A 115 -14.68 -17.08 -1.69
C VAL A 115 -14.16 -15.86 -2.43
N MET A 116 -12.86 -15.84 -2.71
CA MET A 116 -12.29 -14.81 -3.58
C MET A 116 -12.57 -15.20 -5.03
N LEU A 117 -13.35 -14.38 -5.73
CA LEU A 117 -13.48 -14.44 -7.19
C LEU A 117 -12.43 -13.52 -7.76
N ALA A 118 -11.49 -14.05 -8.54
CA ALA A 118 -10.44 -13.27 -9.16
C ALA A 118 -10.38 -13.47 -10.67
N LYS A 119 -9.97 -12.43 -11.39
CA LYS A 119 -9.65 -12.48 -12.82
C LYS A 119 -8.19 -12.04 -13.01
N PRO A 120 -7.37 -12.78 -13.78
CA PRO A 120 -6.01 -12.34 -14.08
C PRO A 120 -5.98 -11.07 -14.94
N VAL A 121 -5.11 -10.13 -14.57
CA VAL A 121 -4.89 -8.86 -15.25
C VAL A 121 -3.43 -8.70 -15.67
N THR A 122 -3.16 -7.74 -16.55
CA THR A 122 -1.81 -7.21 -16.74
C THR A 122 -1.27 -6.67 -15.42
N LYS A 123 0.05 -6.61 -15.25
CA LYS A 123 0.68 -5.99 -14.07
C LYS A 123 0.07 -4.62 -13.80
N TRP A 124 -0.42 -4.41 -12.58
CA TRP A 124 -0.98 -3.13 -12.15
C TRP A 124 0.05 -2.01 -12.27
N SER A 125 -0.35 -0.91 -12.90
CA SER A 125 0.48 0.28 -13.05
C SER A 125 -0.13 1.45 -12.31
N ARG A 126 0.72 2.22 -11.63
CA ARG A 126 0.40 3.54 -11.06
C ARG A 126 0.87 4.70 -11.95
N HIS A 127 1.29 4.41 -13.18
CA HIS A 127 1.73 5.40 -14.16
C HIS A 127 0.88 5.30 -15.42
N ASP A 128 0.68 6.42 -16.10
CA ASP A 128 0.15 6.43 -17.47
C ASP A 128 1.13 5.72 -18.42
N LYS A 129 0.72 5.50 -19.67
CA LYS A 129 1.56 4.86 -20.70
C LYS A 129 2.79 5.67 -21.10
N LYS A 130 2.88 6.94 -20.69
CA LYS A 130 4.05 7.81 -20.87
C LYS A 130 4.89 7.91 -19.60
N MET A 131 4.70 7.00 -18.65
CA MET A 131 5.43 6.91 -17.38
C MET A 131 5.21 8.08 -16.41
N LYS A 132 4.15 8.88 -16.58
CA LYS A 132 3.77 9.90 -15.60
C LYS A 132 2.95 9.26 -14.48
N PRO A 133 3.19 9.59 -13.20
CA PRO A 133 2.42 9.05 -12.09
C PRO A 133 0.95 9.46 -12.15
N LEU A 134 0.08 8.52 -11.80
CA LEU A 134 -1.34 8.75 -11.62
C LEU A 134 -1.61 9.02 -10.13
N SER A 135 -1.35 10.26 -9.70
CA SER A 135 -1.61 10.70 -8.32
C SER A 135 -3.08 11.08 -8.16
N TRP A 136 -3.76 10.49 -7.16
CA TRP A 136 -5.14 10.82 -6.82
C TRP A 136 -5.32 12.30 -6.53
N LYS A 137 -4.41 12.95 -5.78
CA LYS A 137 -4.45 14.41 -5.55
C LYS A 137 -4.51 15.21 -6.84
N THR A 138 -3.80 14.78 -7.89
CA THR A 138 -3.75 15.44 -9.20
C THR A 138 -4.92 15.10 -10.14
N ILE A 139 -5.73 14.07 -9.82
CA ILE A 139 -6.93 13.79 -10.61
C ILE A 139 -7.95 14.91 -10.41
N HIS A 140 -8.55 15.36 -11.52
CA HIS A 140 -9.52 16.43 -11.51
C HIS A 140 -10.74 16.09 -10.62
N PRO A 141 -11.25 17.02 -9.79
CA PRO A 141 -12.40 16.77 -8.90
C PRO A 141 -13.62 16.20 -9.62
N VAL A 142 -13.98 16.73 -10.79
CA VAL A 142 -15.08 16.18 -11.60
C VAL A 142 -14.83 14.72 -11.96
N ALA A 143 -13.62 14.31 -12.35
CA ALA A 143 -13.33 12.93 -12.67
C ALA A 143 -13.44 12.03 -11.43
N LYS A 144 -12.97 12.51 -10.27
CA LYS A 144 -13.08 11.79 -8.99
C LYS A 144 -14.52 11.41 -8.66
N ASP A 145 -15.50 12.25 -8.98
CA ASP A 145 -16.92 11.94 -8.74
C ASP A 145 -17.39 10.69 -9.51
N TYR A 146 -16.71 10.33 -10.61
CA TYR A 146 -17.05 9.16 -11.43
C TYR A 146 -16.15 7.95 -11.18
N ILE A 147 -14.97 8.14 -10.57
CA ILE A 147 -14.01 7.06 -10.35
C ILE A 147 -13.65 6.83 -8.88
N SER A 148 -14.29 7.55 -7.96
CA SER A 148 -14.21 7.28 -6.53
C SER A 148 -15.18 6.17 -6.18
N SER A 149 -14.69 5.09 -5.60
CA SER A 149 -15.55 3.99 -5.22
C SER A 149 -16.16 4.18 -3.83
N MET A 150 -17.48 4.05 -3.75
CA MET A 150 -18.23 3.78 -2.52
C MET A 150 -18.86 2.37 -2.52
N ALA A 151 -18.55 1.56 -3.54
CA ALA A 151 -19.13 0.24 -3.75
C ALA A 151 -18.03 -0.81 -4.02
N ALA A 152 -18.36 -2.11 -3.93
CA ALA A 152 -17.39 -3.17 -4.21
C ALA A 152 -16.83 -3.05 -5.64
N MET A 153 -17.70 -2.87 -6.63
CA MET A 153 -17.31 -2.48 -8.00
C MET A 153 -18.46 -1.81 -8.76
N PHE A 154 -18.12 -1.05 -9.79
CA PHE A 154 -19.08 -0.52 -10.77
C PHE A 154 -18.40 -0.23 -12.12
N SER A 155 -19.19 -0.21 -13.20
CA SER A 155 -18.73 0.25 -14.51
C SER A 155 -18.89 1.77 -14.64
N VAL A 156 -17.89 2.46 -15.18
CA VAL A 156 -18.01 3.88 -15.55
C VAL A 156 -18.96 3.98 -16.74
N ALA A 157 -20.23 4.35 -16.52
CA ALA A 157 -21.24 4.33 -17.57
C ALA A 157 -21.12 5.50 -18.57
N ASN A 158 -20.72 6.68 -18.09
CA ASN A 158 -20.66 7.90 -18.88
C ASN A 158 -19.57 7.83 -19.97
N ALA A 159 -19.97 7.97 -21.24
CA ALA A 159 -19.07 7.86 -22.39
C ALA A 159 -17.98 8.94 -22.44
N ASP A 160 -18.31 10.18 -22.09
CA ASP A 160 -17.35 11.29 -22.02
C ASP A 160 -16.30 11.05 -20.92
N MET A 161 -16.72 10.47 -19.79
CA MET A 161 -15.81 10.07 -18.72
C MET A 161 -14.95 8.86 -19.11
N LYS A 162 -15.49 7.90 -19.87
CA LYS A 162 -14.68 6.79 -20.41
C LYS A 162 -13.56 7.32 -21.29
N ALA A 163 -13.87 8.27 -22.17
CA ALA A 163 -12.88 8.92 -23.02
C ALA A 163 -11.84 9.70 -22.20
N TYR A 164 -12.26 10.42 -21.17
CA TYR A 164 -11.36 11.10 -20.24
C TYR A 164 -10.40 10.13 -19.53
N VAL A 165 -10.92 9.03 -18.95
CA VAL A 165 -10.10 8.01 -18.27
C VAL A 165 -9.13 7.36 -19.25
N GLN A 166 -9.57 7.05 -20.47
CA GLN A 166 -8.69 6.47 -21.48
C GLN A 166 -7.56 7.44 -21.85
N ALA A 167 -7.88 8.72 -22.08
CA ALA A 167 -6.88 9.76 -22.34
C ALA A 167 -5.91 9.94 -21.14
N LEU A 168 -6.42 9.90 -19.91
CA LEU A 168 -5.61 9.96 -18.69
C LEU A 168 -4.61 8.80 -18.62
N ILE A 169 -5.05 7.57 -18.88
CA ILE A 169 -4.18 6.38 -18.88
C ILE A 169 -3.20 6.37 -20.04
N ASP A 170 -3.59 6.89 -21.20
CA ASP A 170 -2.72 6.98 -22.38
C ASP A 170 -1.71 8.13 -22.29
N GLY A 171 -1.80 8.99 -21.27
CA GLY A 171 -1.01 10.22 -21.14
C GLY A 171 -1.32 11.23 -22.25
N GLY A 172 -2.57 11.22 -22.73
CA GLY A 172 -3.11 12.10 -23.76
C GLY A 172 -3.36 13.52 -23.27
N ASP A 173 -3.80 14.39 -24.19
CA ASP A 173 -4.21 15.75 -23.86
C ASP A 173 -5.57 15.75 -23.14
N LEU A 174 -5.61 16.34 -21.95
CA LEU A 174 -6.82 16.47 -21.13
C LEU A 174 -7.47 17.86 -21.23
N THR A 175 -6.84 18.79 -21.95
CA THR A 175 -7.35 20.15 -22.20
C THR A 175 -8.80 20.17 -22.67
N PRO A 176 -9.27 19.28 -23.56
CA PRO A 176 -10.67 19.28 -24.03
C PRO A 176 -11.72 19.11 -22.92
N TRP A 177 -11.36 18.52 -21.78
CA TRP A 177 -12.21 18.43 -20.59
C TRP A 177 -11.92 19.55 -19.60
N HIS A 178 -10.63 19.85 -19.37
CA HIS A 178 -10.19 20.80 -18.35
C HIS A 178 -10.53 22.25 -18.66
N SER A 179 -10.67 22.62 -19.95
CA SER A 179 -11.06 23.97 -20.37
C SER A 179 -12.59 24.19 -20.40
N ARG A 180 -13.39 23.21 -19.96
CA ARG A 180 -14.85 23.33 -19.96
C ARG A 180 -15.31 24.17 -18.75
N PRO A 181 -16.31 25.07 -18.89
CA PRO A 181 -16.72 25.97 -17.80
C PRO A 181 -17.02 25.26 -16.48
N LYS A 182 -17.75 24.13 -16.52
CA LYS A 182 -18.07 23.33 -15.32
C LYS A 182 -16.84 22.70 -14.66
N TRP A 183 -15.83 22.32 -15.44
CA TRP A 183 -14.60 21.73 -14.91
C TRP A 183 -13.72 22.83 -14.29
N GLU A 184 -13.58 23.97 -14.96
CA GLU A 184 -12.89 25.15 -14.45
C GLU A 184 -13.52 25.69 -13.16
N GLU A 185 -14.85 25.81 -13.12
CA GLU A 185 -15.59 26.24 -11.93
C GLU A 185 -15.35 25.29 -10.76
N ARG A 186 -15.38 23.97 -11.01
CA ARG A 186 -15.19 22.94 -9.98
C ARG A 186 -13.76 22.93 -9.41
N LEU A 187 -12.77 23.42 -10.16
CA LEU A 187 -11.41 23.62 -9.66
C LEU A 187 -11.33 24.83 -8.71
N GLY A 188 -12.13 25.88 -8.92
CA GLY A 188 -12.19 27.05 -8.03
C GLY A 188 -10.81 27.63 -7.69
N VAL A 189 -10.55 27.92 -6.40
CA VAL A 189 -9.27 28.44 -5.86
C VAL A 189 -8.10 27.45 -6.02
N GLN A 190 -8.36 26.19 -6.41
CA GLN A 190 -7.35 25.15 -6.65
C GLN A 190 -6.78 25.20 -8.08
N LYS A 191 -7.04 26.27 -8.84
CA LYS A 191 -6.61 26.50 -10.24
C LYS A 191 -5.11 26.25 -10.50
N GLY A 192 -4.26 26.27 -9.47
CA GLY A 192 -2.82 25.94 -9.53
C GLY A 192 -2.34 24.77 -8.65
N LYS A 193 -3.23 24.08 -7.93
CA LYS A 193 -2.89 22.93 -7.04
C LYS A 193 -3.41 21.59 -7.57
N ALA A 194 -4.56 21.59 -8.25
CA ALA A 194 -5.22 20.36 -8.70
C ALA A 194 -4.83 19.96 -10.14
N LEU A 195 -4.50 20.94 -10.98
CA LEU A 195 -3.85 20.71 -12.26
C LEU A 195 -2.35 20.81 -12.02
N GLY A 196 -1.75 19.72 -11.58
CA GLY A 196 -0.30 19.58 -11.70
C GLY A 196 0.02 19.77 -13.17
N SER A 197 0.57 20.93 -13.51
CA SER A 197 1.11 21.27 -14.81
C SER A 197 2.24 20.28 -15.11
N SER A 198 1.90 19.06 -15.51
CA SER A 198 2.80 17.96 -15.84
C SER A 198 4.11 18.00 -15.06
N VAL A 199 4.06 18.16 -13.74
CA VAL A 199 5.28 18.24 -12.94
C VAL A 199 5.78 16.81 -12.89
N SER A 200 6.85 16.55 -13.64
CA SER A 200 7.51 15.24 -13.64
C SER A 200 7.83 14.85 -12.19
N LEU A 201 7.93 13.54 -11.91
CA LEU A 201 8.39 13.06 -10.59
C LEU A 201 9.66 13.78 -10.15
N HIS A 202 10.53 14.06 -11.12
CA HIS A 202 11.76 14.78 -10.92
C HIS A 202 11.52 16.21 -10.42
N GLU A 203 10.67 17.01 -11.06
CA GLU A 203 10.40 18.39 -10.66
C GLU A 203 9.67 18.49 -9.30
N LEU A 204 8.73 17.57 -9.02
CA LEU A 204 8.06 17.52 -7.70
C LEU A 204 9.06 17.15 -6.60
N THR A 205 9.95 16.20 -6.90
CA THR A 205 11.03 15.81 -5.98
C THR A 205 11.98 16.97 -5.76
N LEU A 206 12.43 17.66 -6.82
CA LEU A 206 13.28 18.84 -6.73
C LEU A 206 12.64 19.95 -5.90
N ALA A 207 11.33 20.19 -6.07
CA ALA A 207 10.59 21.15 -5.25
C ALA A 207 10.59 20.75 -3.76
N ASN A 208 10.32 19.48 -3.44
CA ASN A 208 10.35 18.98 -2.07
C ASN A 208 11.77 19.04 -1.46
N LEU A 209 12.80 18.69 -2.25
CA LEU A 209 14.20 18.81 -1.83
C LEU A 209 14.55 20.27 -1.53
N MET A 210 14.15 21.21 -2.40
CA MET A 210 14.37 22.64 -2.18
C MET A 210 13.64 23.16 -0.94
N LEU A 211 12.43 22.69 -0.66
CA LEU A 211 11.71 23.03 0.57
C LEU A 211 12.44 22.49 1.82
N SER A 212 12.95 21.27 1.77
CA SER A 212 13.76 20.68 2.86
C SER A 212 15.05 21.47 3.09
N ILE A 213 15.75 21.84 2.02
CA ILE A 213 16.98 22.65 2.08
C ILE A 213 16.66 24.02 2.67
N THR A 214 15.65 24.72 2.15
CA THR A 214 15.28 26.06 2.61
C THR A 214 14.85 26.03 4.08
N GLY A 215 14.08 25.01 4.48
CA GLY A 215 13.71 24.79 5.87
C GLY A 215 14.94 24.52 6.75
N THR A 216 15.90 23.72 6.30
CA THR A 216 17.14 23.45 7.02
C THR A 216 17.98 24.72 7.18
N VAL A 217 18.16 25.51 6.11
CA VAL A 217 18.92 26.77 6.11
C VAL A 217 18.29 27.80 7.04
N ALA A 218 16.97 27.96 6.99
CA ALA A 218 16.26 28.89 7.87
C ALA A 218 16.42 28.54 9.36
N ASN A 219 16.50 27.25 9.68
CA ASN A 219 16.57 26.75 11.06
C ASN A 219 17.99 26.45 11.57
N SER A 220 19.00 26.40 10.70
CA SER A 220 20.40 26.09 11.03
C SER A 220 21.25 27.35 11.19
N ASN A 221 20.73 28.35 11.89
CA ASN A 221 21.38 29.66 12.10
C ASN A 221 22.37 29.69 13.27
N GLY A 222 22.89 28.53 13.68
CA GLY A 222 23.81 28.41 14.83
C GLY A 222 23.14 28.44 16.21
N GLN A 223 21.81 28.39 16.28
CA GLN A 223 21.09 28.30 17.54
C GLN A 223 21.46 27.05 18.35
N LYS A 224 21.66 27.22 19.66
CA LYS A 224 21.76 26.11 20.61
C LYS A 224 20.36 25.67 21.02
N VAL A 225 19.91 24.56 20.47
CA VAL A 225 18.62 23.93 20.81
C VAL A 225 18.78 23.03 22.02
N PHE A 226 17.95 23.23 23.05
CA PHE A 226 17.84 22.30 24.17
C PHE A 226 17.07 21.06 23.72
N LYS A 227 17.75 19.91 23.69
CA LYS A 227 17.12 18.63 23.34
C LYS A 227 16.63 17.94 24.60
N THR A 228 15.34 17.60 24.64
CA THR A 228 14.80 16.73 25.68
C THR A 228 15.44 15.34 25.55
N LEU A 229 16.17 14.93 26.57
CA LEU A 229 16.70 13.57 26.66
C LEU A 229 15.56 12.64 27.11
N LYS A 230 15.33 11.55 26.38
CA LYS A 230 14.37 10.52 26.78
C LYS A 230 14.78 9.97 28.15
N ASN A 231 13.83 9.84 29.08
CA ASN A 231 14.09 9.15 30.34
C ASN A 231 14.36 7.67 30.06
N LYS A 232 15.53 7.17 30.45
CA LYS A 232 15.98 5.79 30.22
C LYS A 232 16.34 5.18 31.56
N GLU A 233 15.39 4.48 32.14
CA GLU A 233 15.57 3.76 33.40
C GLU A 233 15.99 2.32 33.15
N LEU A 234 16.63 1.72 34.15
CA LEU A 234 16.91 0.30 34.23
C LEU A 234 15.82 -0.34 35.09
N HIS A 235 14.97 -1.17 34.50
CA HIS A 235 13.81 -1.80 35.16
C HIS A 235 14.12 -3.23 35.65
N CYS A 236 15.31 -3.40 36.21
CA CYS A 236 15.76 -4.61 36.91
C CYS A 236 17.00 -4.27 37.74
N SER A 237 17.48 -5.19 38.57
CA SER A 237 18.79 -5.04 39.22
C SER A 237 19.94 -5.13 38.20
N GLU A 238 21.09 -4.58 38.57
CA GLU A 238 22.31 -4.68 37.76
C GLU A 238 22.75 -6.14 37.57
N ALA A 239 22.62 -6.97 38.61
CA ALA A 239 22.96 -8.39 38.56
C ALA A 239 22.08 -9.15 37.56
N GLU A 240 20.77 -8.87 37.55
CA GLU A 240 19.83 -9.46 36.58
C GLU A 240 20.15 -9.01 35.16
N MET A 241 20.40 -7.72 34.94
CA MET A 241 20.76 -7.21 33.61
C MET A 241 22.07 -7.84 33.12
N LYS A 242 23.09 -7.93 33.98
CA LYS A 242 24.38 -8.54 33.63
C LYS A 242 24.22 -10.02 33.23
N ALA A 243 23.46 -10.78 34.00
CA ALA A 243 23.17 -12.19 33.68
C ALA A 243 22.41 -12.31 32.35
N HIS A 244 21.43 -11.42 32.12
CA HIS A 244 20.68 -11.39 30.88
C HIS A 244 21.54 -11.02 29.66
N LEU A 245 22.42 -10.02 29.76
CA LEU A 245 23.35 -9.67 28.69
C LEU A 245 24.32 -10.81 28.36
N ALA A 246 24.78 -11.55 29.37
CA ALA A 246 25.61 -12.75 29.15
C ALA A 246 24.82 -13.83 28.41
N ASN A 247 23.58 -14.11 28.84
CA ASN A 247 22.71 -15.08 28.16
C ASN A 247 22.41 -14.67 26.72
N LEU A 248 22.10 -13.38 26.46
CA LEU A 248 21.89 -12.87 25.12
C LEU A 248 23.12 -13.07 24.22
N TYR A 249 24.33 -12.83 24.75
CA TYR A 249 25.55 -13.01 23.97
C TYR A 249 25.73 -14.48 23.53
N GLU A 250 25.47 -15.42 24.44
CA GLU A 250 25.54 -16.86 24.16
C GLU A 250 24.43 -17.32 23.21
N GLU A 251 23.17 -16.92 23.44
CA GLU A 251 22.03 -17.25 22.58
C GLU A 251 22.22 -16.72 21.15
N GLN A 252 22.75 -15.49 21.04
CA GLN A 252 23.09 -14.88 19.76
C GLN A 252 24.40 -15.41 19.16
N LYS A 253 25.13 -16.29 19.86
CA LYS A 253 26.42 -16.86 19.42
C LYS A 253 27.43 -15.78 19.03
N GLY A 254 27.46 -14.69 19.79
CA GLY A 254 28.32 -13.52 19.50
C GLY A 254 27.96 -12.76 18.22
N LYS A 255 26.76 -12.96 17.65
CA LYS A 255 26.29 -12.25 16.45
C LYS A 255 25.35 -11.11 16.78
N CYS A 256 25.41 -10.05 15.99
CA CYS A 256 24.49 -8.92 16.05
C CYS A 256 23.06 -9.41 15.78
N ALA A 257 22.12 -9.10 16.67
CA ALA A 257 20.73 -9.54 16.56
C ALA A 257 20.03 -9.07 15.28
N ILE A 258 20.43 -7.91 14.73
CA ILE A 258 19.79 -7.31 13.55
C ILE A 258 20.47 -7.76 12.25
N THR A 259 21.80 -7.78 12.20
CA THR A 259 22.55 -7.98 10.95
C THR A 259 23.23 -9.34 10.83
N GLY A 260 23.32 -10.11 11.92
CA GLY A 260 24.06 -11.38 11.96
C GLY A 260 25.58 -11.23 11.89
N LEU A 261 26.12 -10.01 11.85
CA LEU A 261 27.57 -9.76 11.86
C LEU A 261 28.20 -10.21 13.19
N THR A 262 29.44 -10.66 13.16
CA THR A 262 30.19 -10.98 14.38
C THR A 262 30.42 -9.71 15.19
N MET A 263 30.04 -9.73 16.47
CA MET A 263 30.32 -8.63 17.39
C MET A 263 31.70 -8.80 18.02
N HIS A 264 32.39 -7.68 18.22
CA HIS A 264 33.67 -7.63 18.92
C HIS A 264 33.46 -7.40 20.41
N LEU A 265 34.25 -8.07 21.25
CA LEU A 265 34.27 -7.84 22.69
C LEU A 265 35.19 -6.67 23.06
N HIS A 266 34.88 -6.01 24.17
CA HIS A 266 35.78 -5.01 24.72
C HIS A 266 37.10 -5.65 25.16
N GLY A 267 38.22 -5.12 24.65
CA GLY A 267 39.55 -5.59 25.01
C GLY A 267 40.02 -6.86 24.30
N GLN A 268 39.29 -7.36 23.30
CA GLN A 268 39.82 -8.38 22.39
C GLN A 268 40.91 -7.79 21.48
N ASP A 269 41.86 -8.63 21.04
CA ASP A 269 42.85 -8.26 20.03
C ASP A 269 42.16 -7.96 18.68
N ASP A 270 42.75 -7.06 17.88
CA ASP A 270 42.23 -6.61 16.58
C ASP A 270 40.76 -6.11 16.61
N CYS A 271 40.36 -5.46 17.70
CA CYS A 271 39.01 -4.93 17.84
C CYS A 271 38.76 -3.68 16.98
N ASP A 272 37.87 -3.81 16.00
CA ASP A 272 37.20 -2.65 15.39
C ASP A 272 36.16 -2.05 16.36
N SER A 273 36.31 -0.76 16.65
CA SER A 273 35.44 -0.01 17.55
C SER A 273 33.97 0.07 17.11
N ASP A 274 33.72 0.02 15.80
CA ASP A 274 32.36 0.05 15.23
C ASP A 274 31.67 -1.31 15.36
N MET A 275 32.45 -2.38 15.42
CA MET A 275 31.97 -3.75 15.56
C MET A 275 31.77 -4.18 17.02
N LEU A 276 32.16 -3.34 17.99
CA LEU A 276 31.99 -3.62 19.41
C LEU A 276 30.54 -3.96 19.77
N VAL A 277 30.37 -4.93 20.65
CA VAL A 277 29.06 -5.28 21.22
C VAL A 277 28.46 -4.06 21.91
N SER A 278 27.18 -3.80 21.63
CA SER A 278 26.44 -2.67 22.15
C SER A 278 25.03 -3.10 22.53
N PRO A 279 24.52 -2.70 23.72
CA PRO A 279 23.13 -2.92 24.07
C PRO A 279 22.23 -1.94 23.31
N ASP A 280 21.31 -2.47 22.52
CA ASP A 280 20.25 -1.72 21.85
C ASP A 280 18.88 -2.04 22.47
N ARG A 281 17.98 -1.06 22.42
CA ARG A 281 16.59 -1.27 22.83
C ARG A 281 15.78 -1.69 21.62
N ILE A 282 15.08 -2.82 21.74
CA ILE A 282 14.20 -3.33 20.68
C ILE A 282 13.14 -2.28 20.36
N ASP A 283 12.40 -1.84 21.38
CA ASP A 283 11.61 -0.62 21.37
C ASP A 283 12.42 0.57 21.92
N SER A 284 12.79 1.47 21.02
CA SER A 284 13.55 2.69 21.34
C SER A 284 12.75 3.76 22.11
N TYR A 285 11.44 3.57 22.28
CA TYR A 285 10.57 4.38 23.14
C TYR A 285 10.44 3.82 24.56
N GLY A 286 10.71 2.52 24.76
CA GLY A 286 10.75 1.88 26.08
C GLY A 286 12.05 2.10 26.88
N HIS A 287 12.05 1.52 28.09
CA HIS A 287 13.18 1.51 29.03
C HIS A 287 14.10 0.30 28.83
N TYR A 288 15.23 0.26 29.55
CA TYR A 288 16.08 -0.94 29.58
C TYR A 288 15.45 -1.97 30.53
N SER A 289 14.91 -3.04 29.96
CA SER A 289 14.31 -4.16 30.69
C SER A 289 14.68 -5.48 30.02
N ILE A 290 14.57 -6.58 30.74
CA ILE A 290 14.95 -7.94 30.27
C ILE A 290 14.22 -8.32 28.96
N GLY A 291 13.01 -7.79 28.71
CA GLY A 291 12.26 -8.05 27.48
C GLY A 291 12.52 -7.06 26.34
N ASN A 292 13.31 -6.00 26.57
CA ASN A 292 13.47 -4.89 25.62
C ASN A 292 14.93 -4.59 25.28
N VAL A 293 15.84 -5.52 25.53
CA VAL A 293 17.27 -5.39 25.23
C VAL A 293 17.72 -6.47 24.26
N GLN A 294 18.56 -6.08 23.31
CA GLN A 294 19.23 -6.97 22.37
C GLN A 294 20.69 -6.54 22.21
N LEU A 295 21.57 -7.45 21.81
CA LEU A 295 22.97 -7.11 21.52
C LEU A 295 23.19 -6.93 20.02
N VAL A 296 23.80 -5.80 19.65
CA VAL A 296 24.11 -5.45 18.26
C VAL A 296 25.54 -4.91 18.14
N CYS A 297 26.06 -4.80 16.91
CA CYS A 297 27.28 -4.03 16.67
C CYS A 297 27.04 -2.54 17.00
N ARG A 298 28.06 -1.84 17.50
CA ARG A 298 27.98 -0.44 17.90
C ARG A 298 27.51 0.47 16.77
N PHE A 299 28.00 0.27 15.55
CA PHE A 299 27.55 1.05 14.40
C PHE A 299 26.07 0.84 14.10
N VAL A 300 25.55 -0.39 14.29
CA VAL A 300 24.13 -0.72 14.08
C VAL A 300 23.25 0.06 15.06
N ASN A 301 23.61 0.09 16.35
CA ASN A 301 22.90 0.89 17.35
C ASN A 301 22.92 2.38 16.99
N PHE A 302 24.09 2.88 16.55
CA PHE A 302 24.26 4.28 16.16
C PHE A 302 23.45 4.66 14.93
N TRP A 303 23.33 3.79 13.92
CA TRP A 303 22.59 4.06 12.69
C TRP A 303 21.09 3.86 12.84
N LYS A 304 20.67 2.80 13.55
CA LYS A 304 19.25 2.50 13.80
C LYS A 304 18.58 3.64 14.57
N MET A 305 19.26 4.25 15.54
CA MET A 305 18.69 5.32 16.38
C MET A 305 17.34 4.91 17.00
N ALA A 306 16.23 5.50 16.54
CA ALA A 306 14.87 5.21 16.99
C ALA A 306 14.04 4.44 15.96
N GLN A 307 14.63 4.03 14.85
CA GLN A 307 13.98 3.26 13.81
C GLN A 307 13.71 1.82 14.28
N ASP A 308 12.65 1.22 13.73
CA ASP A 308 12.30 -0.18 13.92
C ASP A 308 13.37 -1.14 13.35
N ASN A 309 13.57 -2.28 14.02
CA ASN A 309 14.53 -3.34 13.63
C ASN A 309 14.32 -3.79 12.18
N ASN A 310 13.09 -4.21 11.86
CA ASN A 310 12.78 -4.83 10.57
C ASN A 310 12.95 -3.81 9.44
N ARG A 311 12.48 -2.57 9.66
CA ARG A 311 12.65 -1.52 8.67
C ARG A 311 14.11 -1.15 8.46
N PHE A 312 14.95 -1.18 9.49
CA PHE A 312 16.39 -0.94 9.34
C PHE A 312 17.07 -2.08 8.57
N ALA A 313 16.79 -3.34 8.91
CA ALA A 313 17.33 -4.51 8.20
C ALA A 313 16.94 -4.50 6.71
N GLU A 314 15.66 -4.24 6.39
CA GLU A 314 15.17 -4.16 5.00
C GLU A 314 15.92 -3.10 4.17
N LEU A 315 16.31 -1.98 4.78
CA LEU A 315 17.10 -0.95 4.09
C LEU A 315 18.54 -1.39 3.84
N LEU A 316 19.16 -2.14 4.76
CA LEU A 316 20.48 -2.71 4.56
C LEU A 316 20.49 -3.77 3.46
N ASP A 317 19.46 -4.63 3.42
CA ASP A 317 19.32 -5.66 2.38
C ASP A 317 19.25 -5.03 0.98
N ARG A 318 18.61 -3.87 0.84
CA ARG A 318 18.60 -3.11 -0.43
C ARG A 318 19.99 -2.65 -0.85
N VAL A 319 20.84 -2.24 0.11
CA VAL A 319 22.24 -1.85 -0.17
C VAL A 319 23.05 -3.04 -0.64
N VAL A 320 22.94 -4.18 0.07
CA VAL A 320 23.63 -5.42 -0.29
C VAL A 320 23.19 -5.94 -1.65
N ALA A 321 21.87 -5.95 -1.91
CA ALA A 321 21.32 -6.38 -3.19
C ALA A 321 21.82 -5.53 -4.37
N ASN A 322 21.96 -4.21 -4.17
CA ASN A 322 22.52 -3.33 -5.20
C ASN A 322 23.99 -3.67 -5.49
N GLN A 323 24.81 -3.87 -4.46
CA GLN A 323 26.23 -4.21 -4.65
C GLN A 323 26.40 -5.55 -5.37
N LEU A 324 25.58 -6.55 -5.05
CA LEU A 324 25.61 -7.85 -5.71
C LEU A 324 25.16 -7.80 -7.18
N ALA A 325 24.18 -6.95 -7.50
CA ALA A 325 23.71 -6.76 -8.87
C ALA A 325 24.77 -6.14 -9.79
N ASP A 326 25.70 -5.34 -9.25
CA ASP A 326 26.80 -4.74 -10.00
C ASP A 326 28.03 -5.66 -10.15
N THR A 327 28.01 -6.86 -9.56
CA THR A 327 29.14 -7.82 -9.57
C THR A 327 28.87 -9.07 -10.46
N LEU A 328 27.73 -9.12 -11.15
CA LEU A 328 27.32 -10.18 -12.09
C LEU A 328 27.22 -9.64 -13.52
#